data_AF-A0A258UFU4-F1
#
_entry.id   AF-A0A258UFU4-F1
#
_cell.length_a   1.000
_cell.length_b   1.000
_cell.length_c   1.000
_cell.angle_alpha   90.00
_cell.angle_beta   90.00
_cell.angle_gamma   90.00
#
_symmetry.space_group_name_H-M   'P 1'
#
loop_
_entity.id
_entity.type
_entity.pdbx_description
1 polymer ?
#
loop_
_entity_poly.entity_id
_entity_poly.type
_entity_poly.pdbx_seq_one_letter_code
_entity_poly.pdbx_strand_id
1 'polypeptide(L)'
;MRNSYLFVPYKLMLIVGLGFTSLSCTRIPLQSITLSERIQEEGTRMHQLNLLLINQLFTEKKARVNDFIKSDYTHSIIQKMTNDLDEDIDVKLELPQIMAAAIPVINERQYTMQMALDSAKIKIVDQLNTDFAKYNMANTEMKRLLESAVKLNEEKKQLLNQSNWFKKKGIDYDQLAELLDRFVSSSGNIGGLIVNLNKDLNKVLNQ
;
A
#
# COMPACT_ATOMS: atom_id res chain seq x y z
N MET A 1 -7.90 -31.96 -58.00
CA MET A 1 -8.39 -32.40 -56.67
C MET A 1 -7.38 -31.91 -55.64
N ARG A 2 -7.69 -30.83 -54.89
CA ARG A 2 -8.25 -30.85 -53.51
C ARG A 2 -7.11 -31.03 -52.48
N ASN A 3 -6.49 -29.95 -51.99
CA ASN A 3 -6.83 -29.07 -50.85
C ASN A 3 -6.46 -29.64 -49.45
N SER A 4 -5.92 -28.74 -48.61
CA SER A 4 -5.76 -28.81 -47.13
C SER A 4 -4.51 -29.55 -46.62
N TYR A 5 -3.63 -29.04 -45.73
CA TYR A 5 -3.84 -28.15 -44.57
C TYR A 5 -2.59 -27.29 -44.26
N LEU A 6 -2.78 -25.97 -44.24
CA LEU A 6 -2.12 -25.05 -43.29
C LEU A 6 -2.60 -25.38 -41.86
N PHE A 7 -1.85 -24.94 -40.84
CA PHE A 7 -2.18 -24.83 -39.39
C PHE A 7 -1.53 -25.84 -38.41
N VAL A 8 -0.20 -25.85 -38.21
CA VAL A 8 0.38 -26.13 -36.87
C VAL A 8 1.84 -25.60 -36.73
N PRO A 9 2.11 -24.31 -36.47
CA PRO A 9 3.39 -24.01 -35.77
C PRO A 9 3.24 -23.10 -34.54
N TYR A 10 2.12 -22.39 -34.38
CA TYR A 10 1.94 -21.41 -33.29
C TYR A 10 1.71 -22.07 -31.91
N LYS A 11 1.02 -23.22 -31.85
CA LYS A 11 0.73 -23.89 -30.56
C LYS A 11 1.96 -24.54 -29.93
N LEU A 12 2.94 -24.99 -30.72
CA LEU A 12 4.16 -25.62 -30.22
C LEU A 12 5.13 -24.57 -29.64
N MET A 13 5.18 -23.38 -30.25
CA MET A 13 6.05 -22.27 -29.80
C MET A 13 5.56 -21.64 -28.49
N LEU A 14 4.24 -21.64 -28.24
CA LEU A 14 3.64 -21.13 -27.00
C LEU A 14 3.88 -22.08 -25.80
N ILE A 15 3.95 -23.39 -26.03
CA ILE A 15 4.26 -24.39 -25.00
C ILE A 15 5.74 -24.33 -24.60
N VAL A 16 6.66 -24.07 -25.54
CA VAL A 16 8.09 -23.91 -25.26
C VAL A 16 8.39 -22.56 -24.57
N GLY A 17 7.64 -21.50 -24.90
CA GLY A 17 7.74 -20.21 -24.21
C GLY A 17 7.26 -20.22 -22.75
N LEU A 18 6.28 -21.06 -22.43
CA LEU A 18 5.76 -21.21 -21.06
C LEU A 18 6.65 -22.12 -20.18
N GLY A 19 7.49 -22.98 -20.77
CA GLY A 19 8.41 -23.87 -20.05
C GLY A 19 9.69 -23.18 -19.55
N PHE A 20 10.02 -21.99 -20.05
CA PHE A 20 11.26 -21.28 -19.69
C PHE A 20 11.11 -20.36 -18.46
N THR A 21 9.90 -20.08 -17.98
CA THR A 21 9.67 -19.21 -16.81
C THR A 21 9.72 -19.94 -15.46
N SER A 22 9.79 -21.27 -15.46
CA SER A 22 9.79 -22.11 -14.24
C SER A 22 11.18 -22.54 -13.77
N LEU A 23 12.26 -22.24 -14.50
CA LEU A 23 13.64 -22.55 -14.10
C LEU A 23 14.31 -21.43 -13.28
N SER A 24 13.70 -20.26 -13.18
CA SER A 24 14.17 -19.16 -12.34
C SER A 24 13.55 -19.23 -10.94
N CYS A 25 13.72 -20.34 -10.24
CA CYS A 25 13.49 -20.40 -8.80
C CYS A 25 14.69 -19.73 -8.11
N THR A 26 14.75 -18.39 -8.18
CA THR A 26 15.74 -17.60 -7.45
C THR A 26 15.60 -17.93 -5.96
N ARG A 27 16.64 -18.53 -5.37
CA ARG A 27 16.69 -18.77 -3.92
C ARG A 27 16.52 -17.44 -3.22
N ILE A 28 15.39 -17.24 -2.52
CA ILE A 28 15.15 -16.02 -1.74
C ILE A 28 16.08 -16.09 -0.52
N PRO A 29 17.02 -15.14 -0.38
CA PRO A 29 17.95 -15.12 0.73
C PRO A 29 17.28 -14.48 1.97
N LEU A 30 17.68 -14.88 3.18
CA LEU A 30 17.16 -14.36 4.47
C LEU A 30 17.18 -12.83 4.57
N GLN A 31 18.16 -12.20 3.92
CA GLN A 31 18.35 -10.74 3.82
C GLN A 31 17.14 -10.01 3.21
N SER A 32 16.29 -10.72 2.45
CA SER A 32 15.07 -10.15 1.85
C SER A 32 14.03 -9.78 2.91
N ILE A 33 13.96 -10.52 4.01
CA ILE A 33 13.05 -10.23 5.13
C ILE A 33 13.49 -8.95 5.84
N THR A 34 14.78 -8.84 6.16
CA THR A 34 15.36 -7.65 6.80
C THR A 34 15.23 -6.41 5.91
N LEU A 35 15.41 -6.54 4.60
CA LEU A 35 15.19 -5.42 3.67
C LEU A 35 13.72 -5.00 3.65
N SER A 36 12.79 -5.96 3.64
CA SER A 36 11.36 -5.68 3.70
C SER A 36 10.96 -4.93 4.99
N GLU A 37 11.55 -5.27 6.13
CA GLU A 37 11.35 -4.56 7.40
C GLU A 37 11.83 -3.11 7.31
N ARG A 38 13.02 -2.86 6.74
CA ARG A 38 13.52 -1.50 6.52
C ARG A 38 12.63 -0.67 5.59
N ILE A 39 12.09 -1.29 4.55
CA ILE A 39 11.14 -0.62 3.63
C ILE A 39 9.83 -0.27 4.37
N GLN A 40 9.37 -1.14 5.27
CA GLN A 40 8.19 -0.89 6.08
C GLN A 40 8.42 0.27 7.09
N GLU A 41 9.59 0.30 7.75
CA GLU A 41 10.01 1.40 8.63
C GLU A 41 10.05 2.73 7.87
N GLU A 42 10.69 2.76 6.71
CA GLU A 42 10.78 3.97 5.88
C GLU A 42 9.41 4.42 5.38
N GLY A 43 8.54 3.48 4.99
CA GLY A 43 7.16 3.79 4.61
C GLY A 43 6.36 4.42 5.74
N THR A 44 6.59 3.99 6.99
CA THR A 44 5.97 4.60 8.18
C THR A 44 6.48 6.04 8.39
N ARG A 45 7.79 6.26 8.26
CA ARG A 45 8.40 7.59 8.35
C ARG A 45 7.87 8.53 7.29
N MET A 46 7.78 8.07 6.04
CA MET A 46 7.20 8.82 4.92
C MET A 46 5.74 9.19 5.15
N HIS A 47 4.94 8.27 5.69
CA HIS A 47 3.54 8.57 6.04
C HIS A 47 3.44 9.68 7.09
N GLN A 48 4.26 9.66 8.14
CA GLN A 48 4.32 10.72 9.14
C GLN A 48 4.73 12.08 8.53
N LEU A 49 5.74 12.10 7.67
CA LEU A 49 6.16 13.31 6.97
C LEU A 49 5.04 13.89 6.10
N ASN A 50 4.28 13.03 5.42
CA ASN A 50 3.14 13.46 4.62
C ASN A 50 2.03 14.08 5.48
N LEU A 51 1.75 13.52 6.66
CA LEU A 51 0.80 14.12 7.61
C LEU A 51 1.27 15.51 8.08
N LEU A 52 2.55 15.66 8.41
CA LEU A 52 3.13 16.95 8.80
C LEU A 52 3.05 17.97 7.65
N LEU A 53 3.35 17.54 6.43
CA LEU A 53 3.25 18.40 5.24
C LEU A 53 1.81 18.87 5.00
N ILE A 54 0.83 17.97 5.09
CA ILE A 54 -0.59 18.32 4.97
C ILE A 54 -0.96 19.35 6.04
N ASN A 55 -0.55 19.13 7.29
CA ASN A 55 -0.79 20.09 8.36
C ASN A 55 -0.22 21.48 8.04
N GLN A 56 1.05 21.55 7.64
CA GLN A 56 1.69 22.82 7.28
C GLN A 56 0.98 23.48 6.09
N LEU A 57 0.70 22.73 5.03
CA LEU A 57 0.06 23.24 3.82
C LEU A 57 -1.31 23.86 4.13
N PHE A 58 -2.11 23.21 4.98
CA PHE A 58 -3.42 23.72 5.35
C PHE A 58 -3.36 24.91 6.32
N THR A 59 -2.35 24.97 7.19
CA THR A 59 -2.06 26.18 7.98
C THR A 59 -1.76 27.37 7.06
N GLU A 60 -0.89 27.18 6.07
CA GLU A 60 -0.56 28.21 5.07
C GLU A 60 -1.78 28.62 4.22
N LYS A 61 -2.62 27.66 3.82
CA LYS A 61 -3.86 27.97 3.11
C LYS A 61 -4.83 28.79 3.96
N LYS A 62 -4.96 28.49 5.25
CA LYS A 62 -5.80 29.27 6.18
C LYS A 62 -5.26 30.68 6.37
N ALA A 63 -3.93 30.84 6.50
CA ALA A 63 -3.30 32.16 6.54
C ALA A 63 -3.63 32.99 5.29
N ARG A 64 -3.46 32.40 4.10
CA ARG A 64 -3.83 33.07 2.84
C ARG A 64 -5.31 33.44 2.74
N VAL A 65 -6.21 32.60 3.26
CA VAL A 65 -7.64 32.96 3.32
C VAL A 65 -7.86 34.18 4.23
N ASN A 66 -7.19 34.22 5.39
CA ASN A 66 -7.31 35.37 6.28
C ASN A 66 -6.76 36.64 5.64
N ASP A 67 -5.66 36.56 4.91
CA ASP A 67 -5.08 37.69 4.20
C ASP A 67 -6.04 38.19 3.11
N PHE A 68 -6.55 37.28 2.27
CA PHE A 68 -7.56 37.59 1.25
C PHE A 68 -8.82 38.24 1.84
N ILE A 69 -9.31 37.73 2.97
CA ILE A 69 -10.49 38.29 3.64
C ILE A 69 -10.21 39.74 4.09
N LYS A 70 -9.04 40.00 4.66
CA LYS A 70 -8.66 41.33 5.16
C LYS A 70 -8.39 42.33 4.05
N SER A 71 -7.65 41.94 3.01
CA SER A 71 -7.22 42.88 1.95
C SER A 71 -8.30 43.09 0.90
N ASP A 72 -8.79 41.99 0.30
CA ASP A 72 -9.53 42.07 -0.95
C ASP A 72 -11.03 41.99 -0.69
N TYR A 73 -11.45 40.98 0.08
CA TYR A 73 -12.88 40.73 0.29
C TYR A 73 -13.53 41.84 1.13
N THR A 74 -12.90 42.22 2.25
CA THR A 74 -13.41 43.31 3.10
C THR A 74 -13.54 44.61 2.31
N HIS A 75 -12.53 44.96 1.50
CA HIS A 75 -12.58 46.16 0.67
C HIS A 75 -13.73 46.09 -0.34
N SER A 76 -13.91 44.95 -1.03
CA SER A 76 -14.98 44.77 -2.01
C SER A 76 -16.39 44.87 -1.40
N ILE A 77 -16.58 44.37 -0.16
CA ILE A 77 -17.86 44.44 0.54
C ILE A 77 -18.16 45.87 0.96
N ILE A 78 -17.18 46.59 1.52
CA ILE A 78 -17.33 48.00 1.88
C ILE A 78 -17.67 48.82 0.64
N GLN A 79 -16.90 48.65 -0.44
CA GLN A 79 -17.14 49.39 -1.69
C GLN A 79 -18.53 49.12 -2.26
N LYS A 80 -18.99 47.87 -2.25
CA LYS A 80 -20.34 47.52 -2.68
C LYS A 80 -21.41 48.21 -1.82
N MET A 81 -21.29 48.11 -0.50
CA MET A 81 -22.26 48.72 0.42
C MET A 81 -22.25 50.25 0.34
N THR A 82 -21.10 50.87 0.07
CA THR A 82 -21.02 52.32 -0.16
C THR A 82 -21.66 52.73 -1.49
N ASN A 83 -21.50 51.94 -2.56
CA ASN A 83 -22.13 52.22 -3.85
C ASN A 83 -23.66 52.02 -3.83
N ASP A 84 -24.17 51.21 -2.89
CA ASP A 84 -25.60 50.97 -2.71
C ASP A 84 -26.29 52.12 -1.92
N LEU A 85 -25.55 53.15 -1.48
CA LEU A 85 -26.11 54.35 -0.82
C LEU A 85 -26.59 55.38 -1.85
N ASP A 86 -27.64 56.13 -1.50
CA ASP A 86 -28.10 57.26 -2.31
C ASP A 86 -27.04 58.39 -2.36
N GLU A 87 -26.98 59.11 -3.49
CA GLU A 87 -25.95 60.14 -3.76
C GLU A 87 -25.91 61.30 -2.75
N ASP A 88 -27.00 61.51 -1.99
CA ASP A 88 -27.14 62.58 -0.99
C ASP A 88 -26.69 62.17 0.44
N ILE A 89 -26.27 60.92 0.65
CA ILE A 89 -25.91 60.39 1.97
C ILE A 89 -24.42 60.61 2.27
N ASP A 90 -24.12 61.22 3.43
CA ASP A 90 -22.74 61.33 3.92
C ASP A 90 -22.23 59.96 4.41
N VAL A 91 -21.37 59.35 3.59
CA VAL A 91 -20.73 58.05 3.84
C VAL A 91 -20.00 58.02 5.20
N LYS A 92 -19.46 59.15 5.71
CA LYS A 92 -18.79 59.15 7.01
C LYS A 92 -19.75 58.97 8.18
N LEU A 93 -20.98 59.47 8.05
CA LEU A 93 -22.01 59.34 9.09
C LEU A 93 -22.60 57.93 9.12
N GLU A 94 -22.71 57.29 7.95
CA GLU A 94 -23.25 55.92 7.83
C GLU A 94 -22.20 54.81 7.98
N LEU A 95 -20.90 55.15 7.95
CA LEU A 95 -19.80 54.19 8.08
C LEU A 95 -19.96 53.20 9.26
N PRO A 96 -20.40 53.60 10.46
CA PRO A 96 -20.62 52.67 11.57
C PRO A 96 -21.74 51.65 11.27
N GLN A 97 -22.81 52.06 10.59
CA GLN A 97 -23.93 51.18 10.23
C GLN A 97 -23.53 50.22 9.10
N ILE A 98 -22.82 50.74 8.08
CA ILE A 98 -22.23 49.91 7.01
C ILE A 98 -21.32 48.85 7.61
N MET A 99 -20.45 49.23 8.56
CA MET A 99 -19.56 48.28 9.20
C MET A 99 -20.29 47.26 10.07
N ALA A 100 -21.33 47.69 10.79
CA ALA A 100 -22.18 46.77 11.56
C ALA A 100 -22.88 45.73 10.67
N ALA A 101 -23.26 46.10 9.44
CA ALA A 101 -23.85 45.19 8.47
C ALA A 101 -22.80 44.33 7.73
N ALA A 102 -21.63 44.87 7.43
CA ALA A 102 -20.55 44.20 6.70
C ALA A 102 -19.84 43.12 7.53
N ILE A 103 -19.57 43.38 8.81
CA ILE A 103 -18.81 42.48 9.69
C ILE A 103 -19.42 41.07 9.75
N PRO A 104 -20.74 40.88 9.96
CA PRO A 104 -21.37 39.56 9.93
C PRO A 104 -21.13 38.80 8.61
N VAL A 105 -21.28 39.48 7.47
CA VAL A 105 -21.11 38.87 6.14
C VAL A 105 -19.65 38.47 5.90
N ILE A 106 -18.70 39.31 6.33
CA ILE A 106 -17.26 39.04 6.23
C ILE A 106 -16.89 37.83 7.10
N ASN A 107 -17.36 37.81 8.35
CA ASN A 107 -17.10 36.73 9.28
C ASN A 107 -17.70 35.40 8.81
N GLU A 108 -18.94 35.42 8.31
CA GLU A 108 -19.59 34.24 7.75
C GLU A 108 -18.74 33.68 6.60
N ARG A 109 -18.35 34.54 5.65
CA ARG A 109 -17.55 34.11 4.50
C ARG A 109 -16.21 33.51 4.92
N GLN A 110 -15.52 34.17 5.85
CA GLN A 110 -14.26 33.68 6.40
C GLN A 110 -14.44 32.30 7.05
N TYR A 111 -15.49 32.14 7.86
CA TYR A 111 -15.81 30.89 8.52
C TYR A 111 -16.09 29.78 7.49
N THR A 112 -16.94 30.03 6.48
CA THR A 112 -17.24 29.05 5.43
C THR A 112 -15.98 28.61 4.68
N MET A 113 -15.09 29.55 4.32
CA MET A 113 -13.85 29.23 3.62
C MET A 113 -12.91 28.39 4.49
N GLN A 114 -12.79 28.71 5.78
CA GLN A 114 -11.99 27.92 6.71
C GLN A 114 -12.58 26.52 6.94
N MET A 115 -13.90 26.40 7.05
CA MET A 115 -14.59 25.10 7.17
C MET A 115 -14.41 24.24 5.93
N ALA A 116 -14.46 24.83 4.73
CA ALA A 116 -14.18 24.10 3.49
C ALA A 116 -12.73 23.56 3.47
N LEU A 117 -11.76 24.36 3.94
CA LEU A 117 -10.37 23.92 4.09
C LEU A 117 -10.24 22.77 5.11
N ASP A 118 -10.91 22.85 6.26
CA ASP A 118 -10.88 21.79 7.25
C ASP A 118 -11.51 20.49 6.74
N SER A 119 -12.65 20.58 6.05
CA SER A 119 -13.28 19.42 5.42
C SER A 119 -12.37 18.77 4.38
N ALA A 120 -11.71 19.58 3.54
CA ALA A 120 -10.77 19.07 2.55
C ALA A 120 -9.54 18.41 3.21
N LYS A 121 -9.01 19.01 4.29
CA LYS A 121 -7.90 18.45 5.06
C LYS A 121 -8.26 17.07 5.61
N ILE A 122 -9.42 16.95 6.26
CA ILE A 122 -9.91 15.68 6.83
C ILE A 122 -9.97 14.61 5.75
N LYS A 123 -10.62 14.90 4.61
CA LYS A 123 -10.75 13.94 3.50
C LYS A 123 -9.38 13.46 2.99
N ILE A 124 -8.41 14.36 2.86
CA ILE A 124 -7.06 14.00 2.39
C ILE A 124 -6.33 13.15 3.42
N VAL A 125 -6.43 13.49 4.71
CA VAL A 125 -5.83 12.70 5.80
C VAL A 125 -6.46 11.31 5.87
N ASP A 126 -7.78 11.20 5.77
CA ASP A 126 -8.49 9.92 5.79
C ASP A 126 -8.07 9.03 4.61
N GLN A 127 -7.96 9.61 3.42
CA GLN A 127 -7.46 8.90 2.24
C GLN A 127 -6.01 8.44 2.45
N LEU A 128 -5.13 9.31 2.94
CA LEU A 128 -3.72 8.98 3.21
C LEU A 128 -3.60 7.85 4.23
N ASN A 129 -4.39 7.86 5.30
CA ASN A 129 -4.43 6.82 6.32
C ASN A 129 -4.94 5.49 5.75
N THR A 130 -5.98 5.54 4.92
CA THR A 130 -6.54 4.37 4.24
C THR A 130 -5.51 3.71 3.32
N ASP A 131 -4.79 4.52 2.53
CA ASP A 131 -3.79 4.00 1.61
C ASP A 131 -2.54 3.49 2.35
N PHE A 132 -2.15 4.14 3.45
CA PHE A 132 -1.09 3.63 4.32
C PHE A 132 -1.46 2.29 4.97
N ALA A 133 -2.71 2.11 5.40
CA ALA A 133 -3.19 0.83 5.94
C ALA A 133 -3.08 -0.28 4.89
N LYS A 134 -3.49 -0.02 3.63
CA LYS A 134 -3.32 -0.97 2.51
C LYS A 134 -1.86 -1.30 2.24
N TYR A 135 -1.00 -0.27 2.20
CA TYR A 135 0.45 -0.44 2.05
C TYR A 135 1.02 -1.33 3.16
N ASN A 136 0.63 -1.11 4.41
CA ASN A 136 1.12 -1.88 5.55
C ASN A 136 0.64 -3.34 5.51
N MET A 137 -0.62 -3.59 5.12
CA MET A 137 -1.14 -4.94 4.90
C MET A 137 -0.35 -5.65 3.79
N ALA A 138 -0.13 -5.00 2.65
CA ALA A 138 0.62 -5.57 1.54
C ALA A 138 2.05 -5.94 1.94
N ASN A 139 2.75 -5.08 2.69
CA ASN A 139 4.08 -5.39 3.20
C ASN A 139 4.09 -6.55 4.20
N THR A 140 3.06 -6.64 5.05
CA THR A 140 2.93 -7.75 5.99
C THR A 140 2.75 -9.09 5.26
N GLU A 141 1.88 -9.12 4.24
CA GLU A 141 1.70 -10.34 3.42
C GLU A 141 2.96 -10.67 2.61
N MET A 142 3.63 -9.66 2.04
CA MET A 142 4.90 -9.85 1.34
C MET A 142 5.97 -10.44 2.26
N LYS A 143 6.08 -9.94 3.50
CA LYS A 143 7.00 -10.49 4.50
C LYS A 143 6.67 -11.95 4.81
N ARG A 144 5.40 -12.31 5.01
CA ARG A 144 4.99 -13.71 5.21
C ARG A 144 5.34 -14.61 4.02
N LEU A 145 5.16 -14.13 2.80
CA LEU A 145 5.56 -14.86 1.59
C LEU A 145 7.08 -15.08 1.54
N LEU A 146 7.87 -14.06 1.89
CA LEU A 146 9.33 -14.16 1.97
C LEU A 146 9.76 -15.15 3.06
N GLU A 147 9.14 -15.10 4.25
CA GLU A 147 9.38 -16.06 5.32
C GLU A 147 9.07 -17.50 4.90
N SER A 148 7.92 -17.73 4.26
CA SER A 148 7.54 -19.05 3.74
C SER A 148 8.51 -19.54 2.65
N ALA A 149 8.94 -18.66 1.74
CA ALA A 149 9.88 -19.03 0.69
C ALA A 149 11.28 -19.37 1.26
N VAL A 150 11.72 -18.65 2.28
CA VAL A 150 12.98 -18.94 2.99
C VAL A 150 12.89 -20.29 3.70
N LYS A 151 11.80 -20.57 4.43
CA LYS A 151 11.57 -21.87 5.10
C LYS A 151 11.57 -23.01 4.10
N LEU A 152 10.82 -22.89 3.00
CA LEU A 152 10.76 -23.89 1.93
C LEU A 152 12.16 -24.17 1.35
N ASN A 153 12.96 -23.12 1.12
CA ASN A 153 14.31 -23.29 0.61
C ASN A 153 15.23 -24.02 1.59
N GLU A 154 15.08 -23.78 2.90
CA GLU A 154 15.85 -24.47 3.93
C GLU A 154 15.44 -25.94 4.07
N GLU A 155 14.14 -26.23 4.06
CA GLU A 155 13.61 -27.60 4.05
C GLU A 155 14.08 -28.38 2.82
N LYS A 156 14.06 -27.75 1.63
CA LYS A 156 14.60 -28.34 0.41
C LYS A 156 16.09 -28.71 0.55
N LYS A 157 16.90 -27.87 1.19
CA LYS A 157 18.31 -28.20 1.47
C LYS A 157 18.42 -29.39 2.43
N GLN A 158 17.62 -29.41 3.50
CA GLN A 158 17.63 -30.51 4.47
C GLN A 158 17.24 -31.84 3.81
N LEU A 159 16.19 -31.85 2.99
CA LEU A 159 15.77 -33.03 2.22
C LEU A 159 16.83 -33.49 1.22
N LEU A 160 17.48 -32.57 0.50
CA LEU A 160 18.58 -32.93 -0.40
C LEU A 160 19.77 -33.51 0.37
N ASN A 161 20.09 -32.98 1.55
CA ASN A 161 21.15 -33.50 2.42
C ASN A 161 20.78 -34.88 2.97
N GLN A 162 19.53 -35.09 3.39
CA GLN A 162 19.03 -36.40 3.84
C GLN A 162 18.96 -37.41 2.69
N SER A 163 18.51 -37.02 1.50
CA SER A 163 18.53 -37.86 0.29
C SER A 163 19.95 -38.30 -0.07
N ASN A 164 20.93 -37.39 0.00
CA ASN A 164 22.34 -37.74 -0.18
C ASN A 164 22.84 -38.72 0.89
N TRP A 165 22.34 -38.60 2.14
CA TRP A 165 22.61 -39.56 3.21
C TRP A 165 21.97 -40.93 2.95
N PHE A 166 20.71 -40.99 2.48
CA PHE A 166 20.01 -42.21 2.09
C PHE A 166 20.70 -42.92 0.92
N LYS A 167 21.13 -42.17 -0.11
CA LYS A 167 21.96 -42.70 -1.22
C LYS A 167 23.25 -43.35 -0.73
N LYS A 168 23.84 -42.85 0.36
CA LYS A 168 25.07 -43.38 0.94
C LYS A 168 24.84 -44.61 1.83
N LYS A 169 23.60 -44.86 2.27
CA LYS A 169 23.21 -45.99 3.14
C LYS A 169 22.37 -47.09 2.46
N GLY A 170 21.97 -46.93 1.20
CA GLY A 170 21.30 -47.99 0.44
C GLY A 170 19.87 -48.31 0.90
N ILE A 171 19.10 -47.30 1.31
CA ILE A 171 17.73 -47.46 1.81
C ILE A 171 16.69 -47.15 0.71
N ASP A 172 15.55 -47.84 0.82
CA ASP A 172 14.45 -48.03 -0.13
C ASP A 172 13.80 -46.75 -0.68
N TYR A 173 13.60 -46.69 -2.00
CA TYR A 173 13.20 -45.49 -2.74
C TYR A 173 11.69 -45.20 -2.68
N ASP A 174 10.88 -46.20 -2.32
CA ASP A 174 9.41 -46.07 -2.29
C ASP A 174 8.92 -45.22 -1.11
N GLN A 175 9.56 -45.32 0.05
CA GLN A 175 9.25 -44.46 1.20
C GLN A 175 9.63 -42.99 0.96
N LEU A 176 10.69 -42.76 0.19
CA LEU A 176 11.12 -41.42 -0.20
C LEU A 176 10.13 -40.79 -1.19
N ALA A 177 9.61 -41.58 -2.14
CA ALA A 177 8.62 -41.14 -3.10
C ALA A 177 7.29 -40.76 -2.42
N GLU A 178 6.84 -41.57 -1.46
CA GLU A 178 5.61 -41.30 -0.72
C GLU A 178 5.71 -40.04 0.16
N LEU A 179 6.89 -39.79 0.76
CA LEU A 179 7.15 -38.60 1.56
C LEU A 179 7.23 -37.33 0.69
N LEU A 180 7.78 -37.46 -0.52
CA LEU A 180 7.85 -36.40 -1.52
C LEU A 180 6.46 -36.05 -2.08
N ASP A 181 5.62 -37.05 -2.36
CA ASP A 181 4.25 -36.85 -2.84
C ASP A 181 3.35 -36.18 -1.79
N ARG A 182 3.49 -36.56 -0.51
CA ARG A 182 2.80 -35.88 0.60
C ARG A 182 3.27 -34.43 0.77
N PHE A 183 4.55 -34.15 0.54
CA PHE A 183 5.11 -32.80 0.60
C PHE A 183 4.60 -31.92 -0.56
N VAL A 184 4.62 -32.43 -1.79
CA VAL A 184 4.11 -31.74 -2.99
C VAL A 184 2.61 -31.49 -2.87
N SER A 185 1.83 -32.48 -2.42
CA SER A 185 0.39 -32.34 -2.19
C SER A 185 0.06 -31.35 -1.04
N SER A 186 0.88 -31.29 0.01
CA SER A 186 0.64 -30.41 1.17
C SER A 186 1.18 -28.98 1.01
N SER A 187 2.03 -28.71 0.01
CA SER A 187 2.46 -27.35 -0.37
C SER A 187 1.31 -26.43 -0.82
N GLY A 188 0.09 -26.96 -0.99
CA GLY A 188 -1.14 -26.16 -1.13
C GLY A 188 -1.74 -25.63 0.18
N ASN A 189 -1.29 -26.08 1.35
CA ASN A 189 -1.93 -25.81 2.66
C ASN A 189 -0.88 -25.55 3.78
N ILE A 190 0.01 -24.57 3.53
CA ILE A 190 1.37 -24.45 4.10
C ILE A 190 1.47 -24.14 5.61
N GLY A 191 0.40 -23.81 6.33
CA GLY A 191 0.51 -23.38 7.74
C GLY A 191 0.64 -24.50 8.78
N GLY A 192 -0.08 -25.62 8.60
CA GLY A 192 -0.41 -26.52 9.73
C GLY A 192 0.38 -27.83 9.80
N LEU A 193 1.06 -28.26 8.73
CA LEU A 193 1.52 -29.66 8.60
C LEU A 193 3.05 -29.84 8.59
N ILE A 194 3.83 -28.76 8.54
CA ILE A 194 5.31 -28.80 8.64
C ILE A 194 5.77 -29.42 9.98
N VAL A 195 5.03 -29.15 11.06
CA VAL A 195 5.29 -29.72 12.39
C VAL A 195 5.10 -31.25 12.41
N ASN A 196 4.15 -31.76 11.62
CA ASN A 196 3.86 -33.19 11.56
C ASN A 196 4.91 -33.94 10.71
N LEU A 197 5.45 -33.30 9.66
CA LEU A 197 6.51 -33.91 8.84
C LEU A 197 7.79 -34.16 9.65
N ASN A 198 8.23 -33.18 10.45
CA ASN A 198 9.39 -33.35 11.33
C ASN A 198 9.16 -34.45 12.38
N LYS A 199 7.91 -34.59 12.86
CA LYS A 199 7.52 -35.64 13.82
C LYS A 199 7.51 -37.03 13.19
N ASP A 200 7.06 -37.15 11.94
CA ASP A 200 6.99 -38.43 11.23
C ASP A 200 8.37 -38.88 10.71
N LEU A 201 9.22 -37.94 10.26
CA LEU A 201 10.63 -38.20 9.94
C LEU A 201 11.42 -38.78 11.13
N ASN A 202 11.21 -38.21 12.33
CA ASN A 202 11.84 -38.73 13.54
C ASN A 202 11.35 -40.12 13.94
N LYS A 203 10.15 -40.54 13.53
CA LYS A 203 9.68 -41.92 13.78
C LYS A 203 10.34 -42.92 12.85
N VAL A 204 10.50 -42.56 11.57
CA VAL A 204 11.12 -43.44 10.56
C VAL A 204 12.63 -43.59 10.80
N LEU A 205 13.31 -42.53 11.27
CA LEU A 205 14.75 -42.56 11.55
C LEU A 205 15.13 -43.33 12.83
N ASN A 206 14.17 -43.62 13.71
CA ASN A 206 14.39 -44.32 14.98
C ASN A 206 13.80 -45.75 15.01
N GLN A 207 13.44 -46.31 13.85
CA GLN A 207 13.19 -47.74 13.64
C GLN A 207 14.46 -48.40 13.08
#